data_AF-A0A2A9NJB7-F1
#
_entry.id   AF-A0A2A9NJB7-F1
#
_cell.length_a   1.000
_cell.length_b   1.000
_cell.length_c   1.000
_cell.angle_alpha   90.00
_cell.angle_beta   90.00
_cell.angle_gamma   90.00
#
_symmetry.space_group_name_H-M   'P 1'
#
loop_
_entity.id
_entity.type
_entity.pdbx_description
1 polymer ?
#
loop_
_entity_poly.entity_id
_entity_poly.type
_entity_poly.pdbx_seq_one_letter_code
_entity_poly.pdbx_strand_id
1 'polypeptide(L)'
;MSRDGHGPDRGHDDGSDDNSSQGTPSATPLPSSPNQSTNDDNTTANTGQNQIRFNTLGNATTCTSCTLSWAYTGDPSVLITLNLTLSPTGEGTSGNNFTPTSTKPLRTLATNIPAAAERYTWMVVDVKEGWYSVDAIGSSVSAFDLNAHSDLFVKNGTNVACLTYGDSLPQHRPLSTGELVGIVIGIVAALCVLAVAFLFPRLWRRALPKPKQTRHGPLLLY
;
A
#
# COMPACT_ATOMS: atom_id res chain seq x y z
N MET A 1 18.11 -50.36 28.48
CA MET A 1 16.65 -50.17 28.66
C MET A 1 16.20 -49.24 27.54
N SER A 2 16.14 -49.64 26.27
CA SER A 2 15.23 -50.59 25.61
C SER A 2 13.76 -50.38 25.96
N ARG A 3 13.04 -49.70 25.06
CA ARG A 3 11.84 -50.26 24.40
C ARG A 3 11.45 -49.46 23.16
N ASP A 4 11.65 -50.11 22.03
CA ASP A 4 11.02 -49.87 20.74
C ASP A 4 9.49 -50.10 20.78
N GLY A 5 8.78 -49.47 19.84
CA GLY A 5 7.39 -49.76 19.44
C GLY A 5 7.01 -48.75 18.36
N HIS A 6 7.17 -49.01 17.06
CA HIS A 6 6.57 -50.02 16.18
C HIS A 6 5.04 -49.90 16.08
N GLY A 7 4.57 -49.44 14.91
CA GLY A 7 3.18 -49.49 14.46
C GLY A 7 2.91 -48.57 13.27
N PRO A 8 3.06 -49.05 12.02
CA PRO A 8 2.49 -48.40 10.84
C PRO A 8 1.10 -48.97 10.57
N ASP A 9 0.10 -48.12 10.31
CA ASP A 9 -1.19 -48.61 9.84
C ASP A 9 -1.53 -48.04 8.46
N ARG A 10 -1.88 -48.97 7.58
CA ARG A 10 -2.23 -48.80 6.18
C ARG A 10 -3.73 -49.02 6.04
N GLY A 11 -4.45 -48.04 5.51
CA GLY A 11 -5.70 -48.22 4.75
C GLY A 11 -5.67 -47.16 3.65
N HIS A 12 -5.68 -47.44 2.35
CA HIS A 12 -6.50 -48.35 1.55
C HIS A 12 -7.99 -48.06 1.67
N ASP A 13 -8.46 -47.14 0.82
CA ASP A 13 -9.82 -47.12 0.29
C ASP A 13 -9.76 -46.61 -1.15
N ASP A 14 -9.71 -47.57 -2.08
CA ASP A 14 -10.07 -47.41 -3.48
C ASP A 14 -11.60 -47.33 -3.56
N GLY A 15 -12.13 -46.14 -3.81
CA GLY A 15 -13.56 -45.90 -4.01
C GLY A 15 -13.80 -45.24 -5.35
N SER A 16 -13.76 -46.03 -6.41
CA SER A 16 -14.33 -45.68 -7.71
C SER A 16 -15.83 -45.95 -7.67
N ASP A 17 -16.66 -44.92 -7.87
CA ASP A 17 -18.03 -45.10 -8.35
C ASP A 17 -18.39 -43.93 -9.25
N ASP A 18 -18.47 -44.28 -10.53
CA ASP A 18 -19.12 -43.54 -11.59
C ASP A 18 -20.59 -43.28 -11.21
N ASN A 19 -20.99 -42.02 -11.12
CA ASN A 19 -22.42 -41.66 -11.23
C ASN A 19 -22.62 -40.65 -12.35
N SER A 20 -22.78 -41.21 -13.55
CA SER A 20 -23.42 -40.56 -14.69
C SER A 20 -24.88 -40.29 -14.35
N SER A 21 -25.17 -39.07 -13.91
CA SER A 21 -26.53 -38.52 -13.88
C SER A 21 -26.68 -37.52 -15.02
N GLN A 22 -27.20 -38.02 -16.15
CA GLN A 22 -27.83 -37.22 -17.19
C GLN A 22 -28.95 -36.37 -16.57
N GLY A 23 -28.68 -35.08 -16.43
CA GLY A 23 -29.66 -34.06 -16.05
C GLY A 23 -30.13 -33.30 -17.30
N THR A 24 -31.38 -33.57 -17.65
CA THR A 24 -32.30 -32.93 -18.59
C THR A 24 -32.02 -31.44 -18.92
N PRO A 25 -32.15 -30.99 -20.19
CA PRO A 25 -32.15 -29.57 -20.53
C PRO A 25 -33.43 -28.91 -20.01
N SER A 26 -33.33 -28.23 -18.86
CA SER A 26 -34.40 -27.39 -18.36
C SER A 26 -34.36 -26.05 -19.09
N ALA A 27 -35.34 -25.83 -19.97
CA ALA A 27 -35.55 -24.56 -20.66
C ALA A 27 -35.76 -23.44 -19.63
N THR A 28 -34.86 -22.46 -19.62
CA THR A 28 -35.01 -21.25 -18.82
C THR A 28 -36.03 -20.32 -19.50
N PRO A 29 -37.10 -19.90 -18.80
CA PRO A 29 -38.12 -19.01 -19.34
C PRO A 29 -37.57 -17.61 -19.60
N LEU A 30 -38.00 -17.01 -20.72
CA LEU A 30 -37.72 -15.61 -21.07
C LEU A 30 -38.24 -14.67 -19.97
N PRO A 31 -37.45 -13.70 -19.51
CA PRO A 31 -37.96 -12.61 -18.69
C PRO A 31 -38.82 -11.68 -19.54
N SER A 32 -40.09 -11.57 -19.16
CA SER A 32 -41.08 -10.62 -19.68
C SER A 32 -40.65 -9.17 -19.44
N SER A 33 -40.74 -8.37 -20.50
CA SER A 33 -40.47 -6.93 -20.55
C SER A 33 -41.25 -6.14 -19.48
N PRO A 34 -40.57 -5.25 -18.71
CA PRO A 34 -41.26 -4.24 -17.93
C PRO A 34 -41.73 -3.09 -18.83
N ASN A 35 -42.99 -2.73 -18.61
CA ASN A 35 -43.72 -1.63 -19.22
C ASN A 35 -42.98 -0.29 -19.03
N GLN A 36 -42.58 0.34 -20.13
CA GLN A 36 -41.87 1.61 -20.14
C GLN A 36 -42.87 2.75 -19.95
N SER A 37 -42.91 3.33 -18.75
CA SER A 37 -43.65 4.57 -18.49
C SER A 37 -42.73 5.74 -18.84
N THR A 38 -43.01 6.41 -19.96
CA THR A 38 -42.43 7.69 -20.35
C THR A 38 -42.89 8.77 -19.35
N ASN A 39 -42.04 9.07 -18.38
CA ASN A 39 -42.11 10.33 -17.65
C ASN A 39 -41.27 11.34 -18.42
N ASP A 40 -41.92 12.42 -18.85
CA ASP A 40 -41.29 13.58 -19.49
C ASP A 40 -40.27 14.19 -18.53
N ASP A 41 -39.00 13.95 -18.82
CA ASP A 41 -37.87 14.40 -18.03
C ASP A 41 -37.55 15.85 -18.40
N ASN A 42 -37.81 16.77 -17.48
CA ASN A 42 -37.41 18.17 -17.59
C ASN A 42 -35.90 18.27 -17.32
N THR A 43 -35.09 17.77 -18.26
CA THR A 43 -33.62 17.73 -18.17
C THR A 43 -33.07 19.14 -18.33
N THR A 44 -33.01 19.87 -17.22
CA THR A 44 -32.16 21.05 -17.11
C THR A 44 -30.73 20.52 -17.21
N ALA A 45 -30.07 20.78 -18.34
CA ALA A 45 -28.66 20.47 -18.56
C ALA A 45 -27.81 21.29 -17.59
N ASN A 46 -27.77 20.84 -16.35
CA ASN A 46 -26.83 21.34 -15.36
C ASN A 46 -25.46 20.92 -15.89
N THR A 47 -24.60 21.89 -16.17
CA THR A 47 -23.19 21.72 -16.54
C THR A 47 -22.49 21.04 -15.36
N GLY A 48 -22.69 19.72 -15.30
CA GLY A 48 -22.67 18.93 -14.07
C GLY A 48 -21.25 18.65 -13.63
N GLN A 49 -20.95 19.05 -12.40
CA GLN A 49 -19.77 18.55 -11.72
C GLN A 49 -19.89 17.02 -11.59
N ASN A 50 -18.78 16.33 -11.80
CA ASN A 50 -18.73 14.88 -11.62
C ASN A 50 -18.73 14.61 -10.11
N GLN A 51 -19.77 13.97 -9.60
CA GLN A 51 -19.90 13.66 -8.18
C GLN A 51 -19.96 12.15 -7.98
N ILE A 52 -19.10 11.64 -7.09
CA ILE A 52 -19.14 10.27 -6.60
C ILE A 52 -19.50 10.32 -5.12
N ARG A 53 -20.41 9.44 -4.72
CA ARG A 53 -20.73 9.24 -3.30
C ARG A 53 -20.74 7.75 -3.01
N PHE A 54 -19.81 7.29 -2.19
CA PHE A 54 -19.85 5.91 -1.71
C PHE A 54 -21.12 5.66 -0.91
N ASN A 55 -21.73 4.49 -1.13
CA ASN A 55 -22.74 3.97 -0.21
C ASN A 55 -22.04 3.53 1.08
N THR A 56 -22.78 3.45 2.17
CA THR A 56 -22.25 2.92 3.44
C THR A 56 -21.64 1.54 3.22
N LEU A 57 -20.33 1.43 3.38
CA LEU A 57 -19.62 0.16 3.27
C LEU A 57 -19.82 -0.65 4.56
N GLY A 58 -20.10 -1.95 4.40
CA GLY A 58 -20.15 -2.88 5.51
C GLY A 58 -18.76 -3.35 5.94
N ASN A 59 -18.70 -4.12 7.03
CA ASN A 59 -17.46 -4.78 7.43
C ASN A 59 -17.03 -5.81 6.39
N ALA A 60 -15.73 -5.88 6.12
CA ALA A 60 -15.12 -6.88 5.27
C ALA A 60 -14.45 -7.96 6.12
N THR A 61 -14.30 -9.16 5.58
CA THR A 61 -13.57 -10.25 6.23
C THR A 61 -12.36 -10.62 5.37
N THR A 62 -11.19 -10.83 5.97
CA THR A 62 -10.00 -11.22 5.23
C THR A 62 -10.24 -12.51 4.44
N CYS A 63 -9.64 -12.59 3.26
CA CYS A 63 -9.75 -13.72 2.32
C CYS A 63 -11.15 -14.05 1.82
N THR A 64 -12.08 -13.11 1.95
CA THR A 64 -13.41 -13.18 1.34
C THR A 64 -13.56 -12.07 0.31
N SER A 65 -14.53 -12.22 -0.59
CA SER A 65 -14.87 -11.17 -1.55
C SER A 65 -15.71 -10.07 -0.91
N CYS A 66 -15.43 -8.80 -1.22
CA CYS A 66 -16.22 -7.65 -0.77
C CYS A 66 -16.65 -6.80 -1.97
N THR A 67 -17.87 -6.28 -1.96
CA THR A 67 -18.38 -5.38 -3.00
C THR A 67 -18.45 -3.95 -2.49
N LEU A 68 -17.73 -3.06 -3.16
CA LEU A 68 -17.81 -1.61 -2.98
C LEU A 68 -18.90 -1.08 -3.89
N SER A 69 -19.69 -0.13 -3.41
CA SER A 69 -20.72 0.52 -4.23
C SER A 69 -20.78 2.02 -3.98
N TRP A 70 -21.13 2.77 -5.02
CA TRP A 70 -21.23 4.21 -5.00
C TRP A 70 -22.34 4.67 -5.95
N ALA A 71 -22.85 5.87 -5.73
CA ALA A 71 -23.67 6.59 -6.69
C ALA A 71 -22.79 7.56 -7.49
N TYR A 72 -23.02 7.66 -8.80
CA TYR A 72 -22.31 8.58 -9.67
C TYR A 72 -23.28 9.52 -10.39
N THR A 73 -22.91 10.79 -10.50
CA THR A 73 -23.62 11.79 -11.32
C THR A 73 -22.58 12.57 -12.11
N GLY A 74 -22.67 12.56 -13.43
CA GLY A 74 -21.68 13.19 -14.31
C GLY A 74 -21.58 12.51 -15.68
N ASP A 75 -20.45 12.73 -16.36
CA ASP A 75 -20.17 12.13 -17.66
C ASP A 75 -19.86 10.61 -17.53
N PRO A 76 -20.63 9.71 -18.17
CA PRO A 76 -20.41 8.26 -18.07
C PRO A 76 -19.06 7.79 -18.65
N SER A 77 -18.37 8.64 -19.43
CA SER A 77 -17.06 8.36 -20.01
C SER A 77 -15.92 8.50 -19.01
N VAL A 78 -16.19 9.00 -17.80
CA VAL A 78 -15.16 9.24 -16.81
C VAL A 78 -14.69 7.93 -16.19
N LEU A 79 -13.37 7.79 -16.09
CA LEU A 79 -12.72 6.65 -15.47
C LEU A 79 -12.19 7.03 -14.08
N ILE A 80 -12.29 6.09 -13.14
CA ILE A 80 -11.84 6.24 -11.76
C ILE A 80 -10.81 5.19 -11.39
N THR A 81 -10.01 5.54 -10.38
CA THR A 81 -9.09 4.66 -9.67
C THR A 81 -9.55 4.55 -8.23
N LEU A 82 -9.70 3.31 -7.75
CA LEU A 82 -10.05 3.02 -6.37
C LEU A 82 -8.77 2.72 -5.59
N ASN A 83 -8.50 3.53 -4.58
CA ASN A 83 -7.37 3.36 -3.68
C ASN A 83 -7.85 3.02 -2.27
N LEU A 84 -7.08 2.18 -1.60
CA LEU A 84 -7.26 1.85 -0.20
C LEU A 84 -6.17 2.57 0.61
N THR A 85 -6.58 3.31 1.63
CA THR A 85 -5.71 4.02 2.58
C THR A 85 -5.98 3.53 4.00
N LEU A 86 -5.02 3.70 4.91
CA LEU A 86 -5.23 3.42 6.32
C LEU A 86 -6.08 4.56 6.91
N SER A 87 -7.19 4.22 7.56
CA SER A 87 -8.04 5.22 8.18
C SER A 87 -7.47 5.59 9.56
N PRO A 88 -7.23 6.88 9.86
CA PRO A 88 -6.64 7.32 11.13
C PRO A 88 -7.61 7.18 12.31
N THR A 89 -8.88 6.87 12.05
CA THR A 89 -9.99 6.87 13.02
C THR A 89 -9.88 5.72 14.05
N GLY A 90 -8.84 4.89 13.99
CA GLY A 90 -8.64 3.73 14.87
C GLY A 90 -8.17 4.02 16.30
N GLU A 91 -7.70 5.22 16.64
CA GLU A 91 -7.22 5.55 17.99
C GLU A 91 -7.81 6.86 18.52
N GLY A 92 -9.04 6.77 19.05
CA GLY A 92 -9.55 7.40 20.29
C GLY A 92 -9.24 8.86 20.65
N THR A 93 -8.63 9.66 19.79
CA THR A 93 -8.11 10.99 20.16
C THR A 93 -8.95 12.04 19.44
N SER A 94 -10.08 12.35 20.07
CA SER A 94 -11.00 13.41 19.68
C SER A 94 -10.31 14.78 19.80
N GLY A 95 -9.50 15.15 18.81
CA GLY A 95 -8.81 16.44 18.72
C GLY A 95 -9.16 17.13 17.39
N ASN A 96 -9.99 18.17 17.46
CA ASN A 96 -10.55 18.88 16.32
C ASN A 96 -9.47 19.44 15.38
N ASN A 97 -9.73 19.35 14.06
CA ASN A 97 -8.97 19.89 12.92
C ASN A 97 -7.82 19.02 12.39
N PHE A 98 -8.11 17.76 12.05
CA PHE A 98 -7.23 16.98 11.19
C PHE A 98 -7.41 17.43 9.74
N THR A 99 -6.47 18.23 9.23
CA THR A 99 -6.30 18.39 7.78
C THR A 99 -5.86 17.03 7.23
N PRO A 100 -6.57 16.45 6.24
CA PRO A 100 -6.19 15.17 5.65
C PRO A 100 -4.81 15.33 5.00
N THR A 101 -3.77 14.96 5.73
CA THR A 101 -2.41 14.92 5.19
C THR A 101 -2.42 13.73 4.25
N SER A 102 -2.38 14.02 2.95
CA SER A 102 -2.43 13.05 1.85
C SER A 102 -1.67 11.77 2.21
N THR A 103 -2.42 10.78 2.68
CA THR A 103 -1.84 9.54 3.17
C THR A 103 -1.59 8.69 1.94
N LYS A 104 -0.33 8.36 1.71
CA LYS A 104 0.10 7.53 0.58
C LYS A 104 -0.84 6.30 0.48
N PRO A 105 -1.40 6.00 -0.70
CA PRO A 105 -2.28 4.84 -0.86
C PRO A 105 -1.53 3.60 -0.42
N LEU A 106 -2.16 2.81 0.46
CA LEU A 106 -1.65 1.52 0.87
C LEU A 106 -1.63 0.58 -0.33
N ARG A 107 -2.71 0.62 -1.12
CA ARG A 107 -2.89 -0.20 -2.31
C ARG A 107 -3.87 0.43 -3.28
N THR A 108 -3.65 0.21 -4.57
CA THR A 108 -4.65 0.44 -5.61
C THR A 108 -5.47 -0.83 -5.82
N LEU A 109 -6.78 -0.76 -5.60
CA LEU A 109 -7.69 -1.88 -5.79
C LEU A 109 -7.96 -2.11 -7.27
N ALA A 110 -8.23 -1.03 -8.00
CA ALA A 110 -8.44 -1.07 -9.43
C ALA A 110 -8.25 0.30 -10.08
N THR A 111 -7.91 0.28 -11.36
CA THR A 111 -7.70 1.46 -12.20
C THR A 111 -8.63 1.42 -13.39
N ASN A 112 -8.90 2.60 -13.97
CA ASN A 112 -9.66 2.73 -15.22
C ASN A 112 -11.07 2.10 -15.18
N ILE A 113 -11.74 2.14 -14.02
CA ILE A 113 -13.13 1.68 -13.92
C ILE A 113 -14.05 2.80 -14.38
N PRO A 114 -15.08 2.54 -15.20
CA PRO A 114 -16.11 3.54 -15.48
C PRO A 114 -16.77 4.04 -14.19
N ALA A 115 -16.85 5.35 -13.99
CA ALA A 115 -17.51 5.92 -12.82
C ALA A 115 -18.99 5.48 -12.73
N ALA A 116 -19.63 5.32 -13.89
CA ALA A 116 -20.99 4.81 -14.05
C ALA A 116 -21.14 3.28 -13.79
N ALA A 117 -20.06 2.55 -13.50
CA ALA A 117 -20.17 1.15 -13.11
C ALA A 117 -20.84 0.99 -11.74
N GLU A 118 -20.75 2.01 -10.87
CA GLU A 118 -21.37 2.11 -9.53
C GLU A 118 -21.00 1.00 -8.53
N ARG A 119 -20.29 -0.04 -8.97
CA ARG A 119 -19.93 -1.22 -8.18
C ARG A 119 -18.58 -1.76 -8.60
N TYR A 120 -17.82 -2.24 -7.62
CA TYR A 120 -16.58 -2.97 -7.83
C TYR A 120 -16.46 -4.11 -6.82
N THR A 121 -16.07 -5.30 -7.27
CA THR A 121 -15.87 -6.47 -6.40
C THR A 121 -14.38 -6.69 -6.16
N TRP A 122 -13.96 -6.46 -4.92
CA TRP A 122 -12.65 -6.86 -4.42
C TRP A 122 -12.69 -8.37 -4.13
N MET A 123 -12.19 -9.18 -5.06
CA MET A 123 -12.35 -10.64 -5.05
C MET A 123 -11.79 -11.32 -3.79
N VAL A 124 -10.65 -10.83 -3.28
CA VAL A 124 -9.97 -11.40 -2.12
C VAL A 124 -9.43 -10.25 -1.26
N VAL A 125 -10.05 -10.02 -0.11
CA VAL A 125 -9.61 -9.00 0.86
C VAL A 125 -8.31 -9.46 1.52
N ASP A 126 -7.20 -8.96 0.99
CA ASP A 126 -5.83 -9.39 1.31
C ASP A 126 -5.05 -8.32 2.09
N VAL A 127 -5.72 -7.67 3.05
CA VAL A 127 -5.13 -6.71 4.00
C VAL A 127 -5.35 -7.18 5.43
N LYS A 128 -4.48 -6.74 6.36
CA LYS A 128 -4.60 -7.09 7.79
C LYS A 128 -5.91 -6.53 8.38
N GLU A 129 -6.28 -7.01 9.57
CA GLU A 129 -7.40 -6.45 10.31
C GLU A 129 -7.14 -4.99 10.70
N GLY A 130 -8.15 -4.12 10.53
CA GLY A 130 -8.04 -2.70 10.81
C GLY A 130 -9.09 -1.83 10.11
N TRP A 131 -9.02 -0.53 10.37
CA TRP A 131 -9.84 0.49 9.70
C TRP A 131 -9.13 0.99 8.45
N TYR A 132 -9.86 0.99 7.34
CA TYR A 132 -9.38 1.45 6.04
C TYR A 132 -10.35 2.46 5.44
N SER A 133 -9.84 3.42 4.69
CA SER A 133 -10.63 4.31 3.86
C SER A 133 -10.47 3.91 2.39
N VAL A 134 -11.57 3.92 1.64
CA VAL A 134 -11.56 3.74 0.19
C VAL A 134 -11.76 5.10 -0.45
N ASP A 135 -10.82 5.49 -1.29
CA ASP A 135 -10.82 6.76 -2.02
C ASP A 135 -11.06 6.49 -3.51
N ALA A 136 -11.99 7.22 -4.12
CA ALA A 136 -12.19 7.23 -5.57
C ALA A 136 -11.54 8.47 -6.19
N ILE A 137 -10.56 8.26 -7.07
CA ILE A 137 -9.86 9.34 -7.77
C ILE A 137 -10.21 9.28 -9.26
N GLY A 138 -10.84 10.32 -9.78
CA GLY A 138 -11.12 10.44 -11.21
C GLY A 138 -9.88 10.80 -12.04
N SER A 139 -9.88 10.45 -13.32
CA SER A 139 -8.80 10.79 -14.27
C SER A 139 -8.66 12.30 -14.51
N SER A 140 -9.72 13.09 -14.28
CA SER A 140 -9.73 14.56 -14.37
C SER A 140 -9.81 15.20 -12.98
N VAL A 141 -8.66 15.65 -12.46
CA VAL A 141 -8.49 16.22 -11.11
C VAL A 141 -9.36 17.46 -10.86
N SER A 142 -9.78 18.17 -11.91
CA SER A 142 -10.52 19.43 -11.82
C SER A 142 -12.05 19.28 -11.69
N ALA A 143 -12.61 18.08 -11.83
CA ALA A 143 -14.06 17.90 -11.98
C ALA A 143 -14.75 17.12 -10.85
N PHE A 144 -14.00 16.58 -9.89
CA PHE A 144 -14.55 15.75 -8.82
C PHE A 144 -14.65 16.50 -7.50
N ASP A 145 -15.82 16.39 -6.86
CA ASP A 145 -15.96 16.70 -5.45
C ASP A 145 -15.06 15.74 -4.65
N LEU A 146 -14.02 16.28 -4.01
CA LEU A 146 -12.90 15.55 -3.37
C LEU A 146 -13.33 14.73 -2.13
N ASN A 147 -14.63 14.68 -1.83
CA ASN A 147 -15.19 14.03 -0.65
C ASN A 147 -15.73 12.61 -0.89
N ALA A 148 -15.39 11.97 -2.00
CA ALA A 148 -15.74 10.57 -2.24
C ALA A 148 -14.79 9.62 -1.48
N HIS A 149 -14.95 9.53 -0.16
CA HIS A 149 -14.31 8.51 0.68
C HIS A 149 -15.35 7.77 1.53
N SER A 150 -15.06 6.52 1.86
CA SER A 150 -15.83 5.75 2.86
C SER A 150 -14.91 4.84 3.64
N ASP A 151 -15.14 4.79 4.95
CA ASP A 151 -14.43 3.87 5.83
C ASP A 151 -15.05 2.47 5.77
N LEU A 152 -14.22 1.45 5.98
CA LEU A 152 -14.61 0.08 6.21
C LEU A 152 -13.67 -0.58 7.24
N PHE A 153 -14.24 -1.44 8.09
CA PHE A 153 -13.46 -2.26 9.00
C PHE A 153 -13.23 -3.63 8.38
N VAL A 154 -11.97 -4.04 8.26
CA VAL A 154 -11.58 -5.40 7.87
C VAL A 154 -11.37 -6.21 9.13
N LYS A 155 -12.12 -7.30 9.30
CA LYS A 155 -11.95 -8.27 10.38
C LYS A 155 -11.18 -9.49 9.88
N ASN A 156 -10.32 -10.07 10.72
CA ASN A 156 -9.72 -11.36 10.39
C ASN A 156 -10.78 -12.47 10.25
N GLY A 157 -10.76 -13.16 9.11
CA GLY A 157 -11.54 -14.37 8.85
C GLY A 157 -10.92 -15.62 9.47
N THR A 158 -11.58 -16.76 9.26
CA THR A 158 -11.05 -18.07 9.66
C THR A 158 -9.87 -18.51 8.79
N ASN A 159 -9.83 -18.04 7.55
CA ASN A 159 -8.72 -18.24 6.63
C ASN A 159 -7.98 -16.91 6.44
N VAL A 160 -6.68 -16.89 6.77
CA VAL A 160 -5.79 -15.73 6.59
C VAL A 160 -4.69 -16.00 5.56
N ALA A 161 -4.78 -17.10 4.80
CA ALA A 161 -3.75 -17.51 3.85
C ALA A 161 -3.55 -16.53 2.69
N CYS A 162 -4.58 -15.75 2.34
CA CYS A 162 -4.49 -14.69 1.33
C CYS A 162 -3.80 -13.43 1.84
N LEU A 163 -3.64 -13.28 3.17
CA LEU A 163 -2.79 -12.26 3.74
C LEU A 163 -1.37 -12.70 3.41
N THR A 164 -0.98 -12.43 2.17
CA THR A 164 0.42 -12.47 1.77
C THR A 164 1.09 -11.62 2.83
N TYR A 165 2.00 -12.21 3.62
CA TYR A 165 2.75 -11.50 4.64
C TYR A 165 3.58 -10.43 3.94
N GLY A 166 2.91 -9.33 3.59
CA GLY A 166 3.45 -8.04 3.25
C GLY A 166 3.94 -7.34 4.51
N ASP A 167 4.33 -8.12 5.54
CA ASP A 167 5.56 -7.83 6.23
C ASP A 167 6.66 -7.86 5.17
N SER A 168 6.77 -6.74 4.46
CA SER A 168 8.05 -6.10 4.39
C SER A 168 8.60 -6.01 5.83
N LEU A 169 9.21 -7.10 6.33
CA LEU A 169 10.60 -7.00 6.77
C LEU A 169 11.20 -5.96 5.85
N PRO A 170 11.56 -4.77 6.38
CA PRO A 170 11.78 -3.55 5.61
C PRO A 170 12.41 -3.99 4.31
N GLN A 171 11.61 -3.96 3.25
CA GLN A 171 11.98 -4.65 2.02
C GLN A 171 13.25 -3.93 1.64
N HIS A 172 14.38 -4.57 1.94
CA HIS A 172 15.67 -4.13 1.49
C HIS A 172 15.46 -4.21 0.01
N ARG A 173 15.08 -3.08 -0.61
CA ARG A 173 15.31 -2.87 -2.03
C ARG A 173 16.72 -3.38 -2.18
N PRO A 174 16.94 -4.51 -2.88
CA PRO A 174 18.29 -5.00 -3.05
C PRO A 174 19.03 -3.79 -3.61
N LEU A 175 19.89 -3.20 -2.78
CA LEU A 175 20.57 -1.95 -3.11
C LEU A 175 21.16 -2.24 -4.47
N SER A 176 20.76 -1.46 -5.47
CA SER A 176 21.33 -1.61 -6.79
C SER A 176 22.83 -1.67 -6.60
N THR A 177 23.54 -2.57 -7.28
CA THR A 177 24.98 -2.73 -7.07
C THR A 177 25.70 -1.37 -7.12
N GLY A 178 25.19 -0.42 -7.90
CA GLY A 178 25.63 0.98 -7.92
C GLY A 178 25.40 1.78 -6.63
N GLU A 179 24.25 1.68 -5.96
CA GLU A 179 23.99 2.34 -4.67
C GLU A 179 24.90 1.80 -3.57
N LEU A 180 25.08 0.47 -3.50
CA LEU A 180 25.97 -0.15 -2.53
C LEU A 180 27.42 0.32 -2.74
N VAL A 181 27.89 0.28 -3.99
CA VAL A 181 29.24 0.73 -4.36
C VAL A 181 29.43 2.22 -4.07
N GLY A 182 28.42 3.05 -4.33
CA GLY A 182 28.46 4.49 -4.03
C GLY A 182 28.64 4.78 -2.54
N ILE A 183 27.89 4.08 -1.68
CA ILE A 183 27.99 4.24 -0.22
C ILE A 183 29.38 3.82 0.28
N VAL A 184 29.88 2.68 -0.19
CA VAL A 184 31.19 2.16 0.24
C VAL A 184 32.31 3.11 -0.19
N ILE A 185 32.29 3.60 -1.44
CA ILE A 185 33.30 4.56 -1.92
C ILE A 185 33.23 5.87 -1.11
N GLY A 186 32.03 6.37 -0.80
CA GLY A 186 31.85 7.57 0.01
C GLY A 186 32.46 7.45 1.40
N ILE A 187 32.24 6.31 2.08
CA ILE A 187 32.79 6.05 3.42
C ILE A 187 34.33 5.96 3.36
N VAL A 188 34.89 5.25 2.38
CA VAL A 188 36.35 5.11 2.23
C VAL A 188 37.01 6.46 1.95
N ALA A 189 36.43 7.27 1.05
CA ALA A 189 36.93 8.60 0.75
C ALA A 189 36.90 9.52 1.98
N ALA A 190 35.80 9.49 2.75
CA ALA A 190 35.67 10.27 3.97
C ALA A 190 36.71 9.88 5.03
N LEU A 191 36.94 8.58 5.23
CA LEU A 191 37.95 8.08 6.17
C LEU A 191 39.38 8.47 5.74
N CYS A 192 39.69 8.43 4.43
CA CYS A 192 40.99 8.86 3.90
C CYS A 192 41.23 10.36 4.13
N VAL A 193 40.24 11.21 3.82
CA VAL A 193 40.33 12.67 4.05
C VAL A 193 40.52 12.96 5.53
N LEU A 194 39.77 12.27 6.40
CA LEU A 194 39.88 12.44 7.84
C LEU A 194 41.26 12.00 8.36
N ALA A 195 41.78 10.86 7.90
CA ALA A 195 43.12 10.42 8.25
C ALA A 195 44.20 11.45 7.85
N VAL A 196 44.13 12.00 6.63
CA VAL A 196 45.07 13.04 6.17
C VAL A 196 44.94 14.30 7.04
N ALA A 197 43.73 14.76 7.32
CA ALA A 197 43.49 15.94 8.14
C ALA A 197 44.07 15.82 9.57
N PHE A 198 44.08 14.61 10.16
CA PHE A 198 44.64 14.39 11.50
C PHE A 198 46.13 14.04 11.51
N LEU A 199 46.63 13.31 10.50
CA LEU A 199 48.03 12.89 10.45
C LEU A 199 48.95 13.98 9.91
N PHE A 200 48.48 14.78 8.95
CA PHE A 200 49.30 15.81 8.32
C PHE A 200 49.81 16.87 9.32
N PRO A 201 48.97 17.45 10.23
CA PRO A 201 49.46 18.38 11.23
C PRO A 201 50.44 17.73 12.22
N ARG A 202 50.24 16.45 12.56
CA ARG A 202 51.13 15.72 13.46
C ARG A 202 52.50 15.46 12.83
N LEU A 203 52.53 15.15 11.55
CA LEU A 203 53.77 14.96 10.79
C LEU A 203 54.50 16.29 10.58
N TRP A 204 53.77 17.38 10.31
CA TRP A 204 54.36 18.71 10.16
C TRP A 204 55.02 19.20 11.44
N ARG A 205 54.45 18.91 12.62
CA ARG A 205 55.10 19.25 13.90
C ARG A 205 56.42 18.52 14.12
N ARG A 206 56.67 17.37 13.47
CA ARG A 206 57.93 16.65 13.56
C ARG A 206 58.99 17.14 12.57
N ALA A 207 58.57 17.76 11.47
CA ALA A 207 59.45 18.18 10.39
C ALA A 207 59.96 19.62 10.51
N LEU A 208 59.42 20.43 11.43
CA LEU A 208 59.93 21.78 11.64
C LEU A 208 61.31 21.71 12.33
N PRO A 209 62.39 22.17 11.68
CA PRO A 209 63.70 22.25 12.31
C PRO A 209 63.59 23.15 13.53
N LYS A 210 64.00 22.62 14.70
CA LYS A 210 64.00 23.39 15.95
C LYS A 210 64.75 24.69 15.68
N PRO A 211 64.14 25.87 15.91
CA PRO A 211 64.84 27.14 15.73
C PRO A 211 66.07 27.07 16.62
N LYS A 212 67.25 27.10 15.97
CA LYS A 212 68.54 27.10 16.64
C LYS A 212 68.55 28.35 17.50
N GLN A 213 68.39 28.17 18.81
CA GLN A 213 68.31 29.25 19.78
C GLN A 213 69.66 29.97 19.75
N THR A 214 69.76 31.02 18.94
CA THR A 214 70.94 31.86 18.83
C THR A 214 71.07 32.55 20.18
N ARG A 215 71.98 32.03 21.02
CA ARG A 215 72.36 32.64 22.28
C ARG A 215 72.90 34.03 21.98
N HIS A 216 72.05 35.05 22.08
CA HIS A 216 72.51 36.40 22.30
C HIS A 216 73.01 36.45 23.74
N GLY A 217 74.34 36.33 23.88
CA GLY A 217 75.02 36.64 25.12
C GLY A 217 74.83 38.11 25.47
N PRO A 218 74.74 38.45 26.77
CA PRO A 218 74.63 39.83 27.20
C PRO A 218 75.94 40.57 26.91
N LEU A 219 75.85 41.65 26.13
CA LEU A 219 76.89 42.67 26.03
C LEU A 219 77.01 43.34 27.40
N LEU A 220 78.03 42.96 28.18
CA LEU A 220 78.50 43.73 29.32
C LEU A 220 79.22 44.97 28.77
N LEU A 221 78.57 46.13 28.91
CA LEU A 221 79.21 47.45 28.86
C LEU A 221 79.95 47.64 30.19
N TYR A 222 81.28 47.68 30.15
CA TYR A 222 82.11 48.38 31.14
C TYR A 222 83.41 48.85 30.49
#